data_AF-A0A2H0XBV7-F1
#
_entry.id   AF-A0A2H0XBV7-F1
#
_cell.length_a   1.000
_cell.length_b   1.000
_cell.length_c   1.000
_cell.angle_alpha   90.00
_cell.angle_beta   90.00
_cell.angle_gamma   90.00
#
_symmetry.space_group_name_H-M   'P 1'
#
loop_
_entity.id
_entity.type
_entity.pdbx_description
1 polymer ?
#
loop_
_entity_poly.entity_id
_entity_poly.type
_entity_poly.pdbx_seq_one_letter_code
_entity_poly.pdbx_strand_id
1 'polypeptide(L)'
;MSFFQIITLPILFWFGYKQFVKFRGAPAVKVVYQLRWFFITLLAVLFVGDPGLSSIVAQKLGIGRGVDVVIYFALIWLLYQNYSQSQEIEKLYTKLDQLVRQLALKGADEEQAHGDSKKHHKQP
;
A
#
# COMPACT_ATOMS: atom_id res chain seq x y z
N MET A 1 -19.27 -10.87 30.55
CA MET A 1 -18.28 -10.46 29.54
C MET A 1 -18.17 -11.58 28.53
N SER A 2 -18.55 -11.35 27.27
CA SER A 2 -18.44 -12.40 26.25
C SER A 2 -16.96 -12.73 26.04
N PHE A 3 -16.57 -14.01 26.03
CA PHE A 3 -15.19 -14.47 25.78
C PHE A 3 -14.57 -13.82 24.52
N PHE A 4 -15.43 -13.46 23.59
CA PHE A 4 -15.10 -12.78 22.36
C PHE A 4 -14.43 -11.40 22.58
N GLN A 5 -14.94 -10.62 23.54
CA GLN A 5 -14.43 -9.27 23.84
C GLN A 5 -13.05 -9.29 24.51
N ILE A 6 -12.78 -10.34 25.29
CA ILE A 6 -11.49 -10.53 25.99
C ILE A 6 -10.35 -10.85 25.02
N ILE A 7 -10.63 -11.55 23.91
CA ILE A 7 -9.63 -11.93 22.91
C ILE A 7 -9.39 -10.80 21.90
N THR A 8 -10.44 -10.07 21.53
CA THR A 8 -10.37 -9.01 20.50
C THR A 8 -9.69 -7.73 20.97
N LEU A 9 -9.90 -7.31 22.22
CA LEU A 9 -9.27 -6.13 22.81
C LEU A 9 -7.73 -6.14 22.82
N PRO A 10 -7.04 -7.21 23.28
CA PRO A 10 -5.59 -7.25 23.29
C PRO A 10 -5.00 -7.33 21.88
N ILE A 11 -5.68 -8.01 20.94
CA ILE A 11 -5.30 -8.03 19.52
C ILE A 11 -5.37 -6.62 18.92
N LEU A 12 -6.42 -5.88 19.22
CA LEU A 12 -6.61 -4.49 18.84
C LEU A 12 -5.60 -3.54 19.43
N PHE A 13 -5.37 -3.66 20.73
CA PHE A 13 -4.43 -2.83 21.45
C PHE A 13 -3.02 -3.05 20.92
N TRP A 14 -2.65 -4.31 20.67
CA TRP A 14 -1.39 -4.66 20.02
C TRP A 14 -1.28 -4.08 18.60
N PHE A 15 -2.33 -4.19 17.79
CA PHE A 15 -2.35 -3.65 16.42
C PHE A 15 -2.27 -2.12 16.39
N GLY A 16 -3.05 -1.45 17.23
CA GLY A 16 -3.05 0.01 17.38
C GLY A 16 -1.72 0.54 17.92
N TYR A 17 -1.16 -0.14 18.93
CA TYR A 17 0.17 0.17 19.47
C TYR A 17 1.24 0.04 18.39
N LYS A 18 1.23 -1.06 17.62
CA LYS A 18 2.17 -1.28 16.50
C LYS A 18 2.01 -0.21 15.40
N GLN A 19 0.80 0.30 15.19
CA GLN A 19 0.52 1.39 14.26
C GLN A 19 1.11 2.73 14.75
N PHE A 20 0.98 3.02 16.05
CA PHE A 20 1.40 4.26 16.68
C PHE A 20 2.92 4.37 16.83
N VAL A 21 3.62 3.25 17.08
CA VAL A 21 5.09 3.24 17.23
C VAL A 21 5.81 3.62 15.92
N LYS A 22 5.19 3.44 14.74
CA LYS A 22 5.75 3.86 13.44
C LYS A 22 5.44 5.31 13.05
N PHE A 23 4.72 6.08 13.88
CA PHE A 23 4.36 7.48 13.59
C PHE A 23 5.52 8.47 13.78
N ARG A 24 6.61 8.07 14.43
CA ARG A 24 7.83 8.89 14.57
C ARG A 24 8.78 8.67 13.38
N GLY A 25 8.64 9.50 12.35
CA GLY A 25 9.70 9.73 11.35
C GLY A 25 9.47 9.12 9.96
N ALA A 26 8.26 8.69 9.61
CA ALA A 26 7.99 8.14 8.27
C ALA A 26 7.56 9.23 7.27
N PRO A 27 8.02 9.17 5.99
CA PRO A 27 7.58 10.09 4.95
C PRO A 27 6.06 10.02 4.75
N ALA A 28 5.42 11.14 4.40
CA ALA A 28 3.95 11.30 4.34
C ALA A 28 3.22 10.19 3.54
N VAL A 29 3.86 9.62 2.53
CA VAL A 29 3.34 8.49 1.73
C VAL A 29 3.11 7.23 2.58
N LYS A 30 3.98 6.98 3.56
CA LYS A 30 3.86 5.84 4.50
C LYS A 30 2.71 6.05 5.50
N VAL A 31 2.43 7.31 5.85
CA VAL A 31 1.34 7.68 6.76
C VAL A 31 -0.01 7.40 6.11
N VAL A 32 -0.21 7.71 4.82
CA VAL A 32 -1.45 7.39 4.09
C VAL A 32 -1.68 5.86 4.03
N TYR A 33 -0.63 5.08 3.74
CA TYR A 33 -0.69 3.62 3.75
C TYR A 33 -1.09 3.07 5.13
N GLN A 34 -0.54 3.64 6.20
CA GLN A 34 -0.87 3.26 7.57
C GLN A 34 -2.27 3.70 7.98
N LEU A 35 -2.73 4.89 7.57
CA LEU A 35 -4.08 5.33 7.87
C LEU A 35 -5.11 4.41 7.19
N ARG A 36 -4.84 4.02 5.93
CA ARG A 36 -5.66 3.04 5.21
C ARG A 36 -5.73 1.69 5.94
N TRP A 37 -4.59 1.16 6.39
CA TRP A 37 -4.56 -0.09 7.17
C TRP A 37 -5.29 0.04 8.51
N PHE A 38 -5.17 1.18 9.17
CA PHE A 38 -5.87 1.46 10.41
C PHE A 38 -7.39 1.44 10.22
N PHE A 39 -7.89 2.07 9.14
CA PHE A 39 -9.32 2.03 8.80
C PHE A 39 -9.82 0.60 8.53
N ILE A 40 -9.05 -0.22 7.83
CA ILE A 40 -9.40 -1.64 7.57
C ILE A 40 -9.49 -2.42 8.88
N THR A 41 -8.50 -2.27 9.77
CA THR A 41 -8.50 -2.95 11.07
C THR A 41 -9.67 -2.47 11.94
N LEU A 42 -9.96 -1.17 11.95
CA LEU A 42 -11.09 -0.60 12.69
C LEU A 42 -12.44 -1.13 12.17
N LEU A 43 -12.61 -1.21 10.85
CA LEU A 43 -13.80 -1.78 10.22
C LEU A 43 -13.96 -3.26 10.58
N ALA A 44 -12.89 -4.05 10.46
CA ALA A 44 -12.92 -5.46 10.84
C ALA A 44 -13.36 -5.63 12.30
N VAL A 45 -12.89 -4.77 13.19
CA VAL A 45 -13.21 -4.80 14.62
C VAL A 45 -14.65 -4.44 14.92
N LEU A 46 -15.18 -3.42 14.25
CA LEU A 46 -16.58 -3.02 14.37
C LEU A 46 -17.52 -4.15 13.94
N PHE A 47 -17.22 -4.80 12.81
CA PHE A 47 -18.03 -5.91 12.31
C PHE A 47 -17.91 -7.18 13.14
N VAL A 48 -16.74 -7.43 13.69
CA VAL A 48 -16.44 -8.62 14.48
C VAL A 48 -16.96 -8.48 15.92
N GLY A 49 -16.94 -7.27 16.48
CA GLY A 49 -17.38 -6.97 17.85
C GLY A 49 -18.90 -6.97 18.05
N ASP A 50 -19.70 -6.67 17.02
CA ASP A 50 -21.16 -6.69 17.08
C ASP A 50 -21.80 -7.16 15.76
N PRO A 51 -22.21 -8.46 15.67
CA PRO A 51 -22.91 -8.97 14.49
C PRO A 51 -24.29 -8.32 14.28
N GLY A 52 -24.86 -7.64 15.29
CA GLY A 52 -26.10 -6.89 15.20
C GLY A 52 -26.01 -5.67 14.27
N LEU A 53 -24.84 -5.02 14.19
CA LEU A 53 -24.60 -3.93 13.22
C LEU A 53 -24.63 -4.44 11.77
N SER A 54 -24.07 -5.63 11.53
CA SER A 54 -24.14 -6.25 10.20
C SER A 54 -25.59 -6.55 9.81
N SER A 55 -26.41 -6.99 10.77
CA SER A 55 -27.84 -7.30 10.58
C SER A 55 -28.66 -6.06 10.20
N ILE A 56 -28.45 -4.92 10.89
CA ILE A 56 -29.15 -3.66 10.61
C ILE A 56 -28.84 -3.15 9.19
N VAL A 57 -27.57 -3.24 8.78
CA VAL A 57 -27.13 -2.85 7.44
C VAL A 57 -27.68 -3.80 6.38
N ALA A 58 -27.70 -5.12 6.64
CA ALA A 58 -28.28 -6.12 5.75
C ALA A 58 -29.78 -5.89 5.51
N GLN A 59 -30.51 -5.57 6.58
CA GLN A 59 -31.96 -5.38 6.52
C GLN A 59 -32.34 -4.14 5.70
N LYS A 60 -31.53 -3.07 5.74
CA LYS A 60 -31.68 -1.90 4.85
C LYS A 60 -31.30 -2.19 3.40
N LEU A 61 -30.35 -3.08 3.15
CA LEU A 61 -29.86 -3.43 1.82
C LEU A 61 -30.65 -4.59 1.17
N GLY A 62 -31.60 -5.20 1.89
CA GLY A 62 -32.41 -6.31 1.39
C GLY A 62 -31.65 -7.64 1.29
N ILE A 63 -30.51 -7.76 1.98
CA ILE A 63 -29.65 -8.95 1.94
C ILE A 63 -29.87 -9.74 3.23
N GLY A 64 -30.32 -11.00 3.11
CA GLY A 64 -30.72 -11.82 4.26
C GLY A 64 -29.62 -12.15 5.27
N ARG A 65 -28.35 -11.84 4.97
CA ARG A 65 -27.20 -12.08 5.84
C ARG A 65 -26.22 -10.89 5.79
N GLY A 66 -26.08 -10.19 6.92
CA GLY A 66 -25.20 -9.02 7.05
C GLY A 66 -23.73 -9.29 6.76
N VAL A 67 -23.26 -10.49 7.07
CA VAL A 67 -21.90 -10.95 6.78
C VAL A 67 -21.59 -10.94 5.28
N ASP A 68 -22.54 -11.27 4.41
CA ASP A 68 -22.29 -11.35 2.96
C ASP A 68 -21.98 -9.96 2.38
N VAL A 69 -22.66 -8.92 2.89
CA VAL A 69 -22.41 -7.52 2.49
C VAL A 69 -20.97 -7.10 2.80
N VAL A 70 -20.50 -7.47 4.00
CA VAL A 70 -19.14 -7.16 4.44
C VAL A 70 -18.11 -7.88 3.57
N ILE A 71 -18.37 -9.15 3.26
CA ILE A 71 -17.50 -9.95 2.41
C ILE A 71 -17.44 -9.36 1.00
N TYR A 72 -18.58 -8.98 0.41
CA TYR A 72 -18.60 -8.33 -0.91
C TYR A 72 -17.85 -7.00 -0.91
N PHE A 73 -18.05 -6.17 0.12
CA PHE A 73 -17.33 -4.92 0.25
C PHE A 73 -15.82 -5.14 0.41
N ALA A 74 -15.42 -6.10 1.26
CA ALA A 74 -14.02 -6.46 1.45
C ALA A 74 -13.39 -6.99 0.15
N LEU A 75 -14.14 -7.79 -0.63
CA LEU A 75 -13.68 -8.31 -1.91
C LEU A 75 -13.45 -7.18 -2.92
N ILE A 76 -14.43 -6.28 -3.10
CA ILE A 76 -14.30 -5.12 -3.98
C ILE A 76 -13.12 -4.24 -3.55
N TRP A 77 -13.01 -3.98 -2.25
CA TRP A 77 -11.92 -3.19 -1.69
C TRP A 77 -10.55 -3.85 -1.94
N LEU A 78 -10.44 -5.16 -1.74
CA LEU A 78 -9.19 -5.91 -1.95
C LEU A 78 -8.78 -5.93 -3.43
N LEU A 79 -9.74 -6.08 -4.34
CA LEU A 79 -9.51 -5.99 -5.79
C LEU A 79 -9.05 -4.59 -6.19
N TYR A 80 -9.72 -3.55 -5.71
CA TYR A 80 -9.29 -2.16 -5.93
C TYR A 80 -7.85 -1.94 -5.43
N GLN A 81 -7.54 -2.50 -4.27
CA GLN A 81 -6.23 -2.32 -3.67
C GLN A 81 -5.11 -3.04 -4.43
N ASN A 82 -5.37 -4.25 -4.93
CA ASN A 82 -4.45 -4.94 -5.82
C ASN A 82 -4.21 -4.14 -7.09
N TYR A 83 -5.28 -3.67 -7.74
CA TYR A 83 -5.18 -2.87 -8.96
C TYR A 83 -4.36 -1.59 -8.76
N SER A 84 -4.63 -0.85 -7.68
CA SER A 84 -3.89 0.36 -7.35
C SER A 84 -2.40 0.09 -7.07
N GLN A 85 -2.06 -1.04 -6.44
CA GLN A 85 -0.66 -1.43 -6.21
C GLN A 85 0.04 -1.78 -7.52
N SER A 86 -0.62 -2.53 -8.41
CA SER A 86 -0.07 -2.86 -9.73
C SER A 86 0.28 -1.60 -10.53
N GLN A 87 -0.58 -0.58 -10.52
CA GLN A 87 -0.30 0.69 -11.20
C GLN A 87 0.88 1.47 -10.59
N GLU A 88 1.03 1.43 -9.26
CA GLU A 88 2.16 2.10 -8.61
C GLU A 88 3.49 1.40 -8.93
N ILE A 89 3.47 0.06 -8.97
CA ILE A 89 4.59 -0.77 -9.39
C ILE A 89 4.98 -0.48 -10.84
N GLU A 90 4.01 -0.38 -11.75
CA GLU A 90 4.27 -0.06 -13.16
C GLU A 90 4.94 1.32 -13.32
N LYS A 91 4.43 2.34 -12.62
CA LYS A 91 5.06 3.67 -12.60
C LYS A 91 6.48 3.64 -12.07
N LEU A 92 6.76 2.77 -11.09
CA LEU A 92 8.10 2.60 -10.53
C LEU A 92 9.05 1.97 -11.56
N TYR A 93 8.59 0.94 -12.29
CA TYR A 93 9.35 0.34 -13.39
C TYR A 93 9.65 1.35 -14.50
N THR A 94 8.67 2.15 -14.94
CA THR A 94 8.91 3.19 -15.95
C THR A 94 9.98 4.19 -15.51
N LYS A 95 9.95 4.63 -14.25
CA LYS A 95 10.97 5.53 -13.70
C LYS A 95 12.34 4.87 -13.65
N LEU A 96 12.40 3.59 -13.30
CA LEU A 96 13.64 2.83 -13.27
C LEU A 96 14.24 2.70 -14.68
N ASP A 97 13.43 2.37 -15.68
CA ASP A 97 13.88 2.27 -17.07
C ASP A 97 14.42 3.61 -17.59
N GLN A 98 13.75 4.72 -17.25
CA GLN A 98 14.21 6.06 -17.59
C GLN A 98 15.56 6.37 -16.94
N LEU A 99 15.73 6.03 -15.66
CA LEU A 99 17.00 6.23 -14.94
C LEU A 99 18.13 5.39 -15.57
N VAL A 100 17.89 4.11 -15.84
CA VAL A 100 18.88 3.23 -16.48
C VAL A 100 19.28 3.76 -17.86
N ARG A 101 18.31 4.22 -18.66
CA ARG A 101 18.58 4.82 -19.98
C ARG A 101 19.41 6.10 -19.88
N GLN A 102 19.13 6.96 -18.90
CA GLN A 102 19.93 8.17 -18.66
C GLN A 102 21.36 7.83 -18.25
N LEU A 103 21.55 6.84 -17.38
CA LEU A 103 22.88 6.38 -16.98
C LEU A 103 23.67 5.81 -18.17
N ALA A 104 23.02 5.01 -19.02
CA ALA A 104 23.66 4.42 -20.20
C ALA A 104 24.10 5.47 -21.22
N LEU A 105 23.26 6.47 -21.50
CA LEU A 105 23.60 7.57 -22.41
C LEU A 105 24.76 8.42 -21.86
N LYS A 106 24.72 8.75 -20.56
CA LYS A 106 25.78 9.53 -19.92
C LYS A 106 27.13 8.81 -19.95
N GLY A 107 27.15 7.49 -19.72
CA GLY A 107 28.37 6.69 -19.84
C GLY A 107 28.93 6.64 -21.27
N ALA A 108 28.06 6.57 -22.28
CA ALA A 108 28.47 6.59 -23.68
C ALA A 108 29.09 7.94 -24.10
N ASP A 109 28.53 9.06 -23.63
CA ASP A 109 29.05 10.40 -23.93
C ASP A 109 30.45 10.64 -23.29
N GLU A 110 30.67 10.14 -22.06
CA GLU A 110 31.96 10.23 -21.36
C GLU A 110 33.07 9.40 -22.07
N GLU A 111 32.71 8.24 -22.62
CA GLU A 111 33.64 7.38 -23.36
C GLU A 111 34.03 7.96 -24.72
N GLN A 112 33.11 8.65 -25.40
CA GLN A 112 33.37 9.38 -26.64
C GLN A 112 34.25 10.61 -26.42
N ALA A 113 34.03 11.37 -25.34
CA ALA A 113 34.85 12.54 -25.00
C ALA A 113 36.31 12.15 -24.70
N HIS A 114 36.55 11.00 -24.06
CA HIS A 114 37.90 10.49 -23.84
C HIS A 114 38.54 9.85 -25.07
N GLY A 115 37.74 9.27 -25.97
CA GLY A 115 38.20 8.71 -27.24
C GLY A 115 38.69 9.79 -28.22
N ASP A 116 38.06 10.97 -28.22
CA ASP A 116 38.40 12.07 -29.13
C ASP A 116 39.66 12.83 -28.69
N SER A 117 39.87 13.01 -27.39
CA SER A 117 41.09 13.60 -26.83
C SER A 117 42.36 12.78 -27.15
N LYS A 118 42.26 11.44 -27.24
CA LYS A 118 43.39 10.57 -27.65
C LYS A 118 43.68 10.61 -29.16
N LYS A 119 42.72 11.01 -29.99
CA LYS A 119 42.94 11.16 -31.45
C LYS A 119 43.65 12.46 -31.79
N HIS A 120 43.36 13.54 -31.05
CA HIS A 120 44.00 14.84 -31.29
C HIS A 120 45.47 14.93 -30.84
N HIS A 121 45.94 14.05 -29.94
CA HIS A 121 47.36 13.99 -29.54
C HIS A 121 48.23 13.10 -30.45
N LYS A 122 47.63 12.41 -31.44
CA LYS A 122 48.32 11.49 -32.36
C LYS A 122 48.44 12.01 -33.79
N GLN A 123 48.15 13.28 -34.05
CA GLN A 123 48.52 13.91 -35.32
C GLN A 123 49.94 14.50 -35.19
N PRO A 124 50.86 14.13 -36.10
CA PRO A 124 52.29 14.46 -36.04
C PRO A 124 52.58 15.96 -36.24
#